data_AF-A0A434UYX5-F1
#
_entry.id   AF-A0A434UYX5-F1
#
_cell.length_a   1.000
_cell.length_b   1.000
_cell.length_c   1.000
_cell.angle_alpha   90.00
_cell.angle_beta   90.00
_cell.angle_gamma   90.00
#
_symmetry.space_group_name_H-M   'P 1'
#
loop_
_entity.id
_entity.type
_entity.pdbx_description
1 polymer ?
#
loop_
_entity_poly.entity_id
_entity_poly.type
_entity_poly.pdbx_seq_one_letter_code
_entity_poly.pdbx_strand_id
1 'polypeptide(L)'
;AKDGKATLVLRSGAIFFHDHGVYDRSLGAVDARNGFAVDGAGASARRSFRPALRIWAEVLSRPETGLAICGMGMRDVSFDQGFPKPLTVYRGGHPLAVPLKGEVVKLNDQHAFLSLQPDDDIAVGDVIEFGISHPCT
;
A
#
# COMPACT_ATOMS: atom_id res chain seq x y z
N ALA A 1 -28.88 13.44 7.56
CA ALA A 1 -29.79 14.33 6.83
C ALA A 1 -31.19 14.19 7.45
N LYS A 2 -31.87 15.29 7.76
CA LYS A 2 -33.14 15.33 8.52
C LYS A 2 -34.36 15.64 7.62
N ASP A 3 -34.23 15.46 6.30
CA ASP A 3 -35.36 15.58 5.38
C ASP A 3 -35.99 14.19 5.20
N GLY A 4 -37.19 13.99 5.76
CA GLY A 4 -37.92 12.72 5.72
C GLY A 4 -38.41 12.32 4.32
N LYS A 5 -38.16 13.15 3.29
CA LYS A 5 -38.49 12.86 1.89
C LYS A 5 -37.32 12.28 1.09
N ALA A 6 -36.13 12.18 1.68
CA ALA A 6 -34.93 11.67 1.00
C ALA A 6 -34.40 10.41 1.68
N THR A 7 -34.11 9.38 0.88
CA THR A 7 -33.40 8.18 1.34
C THR A 7 -31.91 8.39 1.13
N LEU A 8 -31.12 8.25 2.19
CA LEU A 8 -29.66 8.27 2.09
C LEU A 8 -29.17 6.91 1.57
N VAL A 9 -28.47 6.91 0.44
CA VAL A 9 -27.89 5.71 -0.16
C VAL A 9 -26.38 5.85 -0.24
N LEU A 10 -25.65 4.90 0.34
CA LEU A 10 -24.21 4.75 0.16
C LEU A 10 -23.94 3.93 -1.10
N ARG A 11 -23.00 4.39 -1.93
CA ARG A 11 -22.54 3.69 -3.13
C ARG A 11 -21.03 3.50 -3.04
N SER A 12 -20.62 2.58 -2.19
CA SER A 12 -19.20 2.31 -1.93
C SER A 12 -18.52 1.78 -3.20
N GLY A 13 -17.30 2.26 -3.46
CA GLY A 13 -16.45 1.84 -4.57
C GLY A 13 -15.73 0.52 -4.31
N ALA A 14 -14.42 0.43 -4.55
CA ALA A 14 -13.70 -0.84 -4.37
C ALA A 14 -13.75 -1.35 -2.92
N ILE A 15 -14.60 -2.35 -2.72
CA ILE A 15 -14.80 -3.04 -1.44
C ILE A 15 -13.87 -4.25 -1.27
N PHE A 16 -13.23 -4.71 -2.36
CA PHE A 16 -12.35 -5.90 -2.36
C PHE A 16 -10.88 -5.57 -2.17
N PHE A 17 -10.45 -4.35 -2.49
CA PHE A 17 -9.06 -3.96 -2.43
C PHE A 17 -8.89 -2.84 -1.40
N HIS A 18 -8.46 -3.22 -0.21
CA HIS A 18 -7.98 -2.27 0.78
C HIS A 18 -6.54 -1.88 0.42
N ASP A 19 -6.18 -0.61 0.63
CA ASP A 19 -4.84 -0.11 0.35
C ASP A 19 -3.93 -0.20 1.59
N HIS A 20 -2.66 0.11 1.41
CA HIS A 20 -1.73 0.34 2.53
C HIS A 20 -1.65 1.83 2.93
N GLY A 21 -2.67 2.63 2.60
CA GLY A 21 -2.62 4.09 2.55
C GLY A 21 -3.92 4.81 2.97
N VAL A 22 -4.72 5.26 1.99
CA VAL A 22 -5.83 6.22 2.18
C VAL A 22 -7.02 5.61 2.94
N TYR A 23 -7.31 4.33 2.74
CA TYR A 23 -8.42 3.67 3.42
C TYR A 23 -8.18 3.55 4.92
N ASP A 24 -6.95 3.30 5.37
CA ASP A 24 -6.65 3.22 6.81
C ASP A 24 -7.00 4.53 7.54
N ARG A 25 -6.68 5.68 6.94
CA ARG A 25 -7.05 7.00 7.52
C ARG A 25 -8.56 7.18 7.60
N SER A 26 -9.26 6.90 6.51
CA SER A 26 -10.71 7.10 6.41
C SER A 26 -11.50 6.18 7.34
N LEU A 27 -11.07 4.92 7.45
CA LEU A 27 -11.66 3.95 8.38
C LEU A 27 -11.37 4.29 9.84
N GLY A 28 -10.24 4.95 10.13
CA GLY A 28 -9.97 5.49 11.47
C GLY A 28 -10.98 6.53 11.91
N ALA A 29 -11.40 7.39 10.98
CA ALA A 29 -12.46 8.36 11.25
C ALA A 29 -13.83 7.69 11.46
N VAL A 30 -14.06 6.52 10.85
CA VAL A 30 -15.26 5.70 11.10
C VAL A 30 -15.19 5.07 12.49
N ASP A 31 -14.03 4.53 12.87
CA ASP A 31 -13.80 3.98 14.21
C ASP A 31 -14.01 5.02 15.31
N ALA A 32 -13.55 6.27 15.10
CA ALA A 32 -13.81 7.39 16.01
C ALA A 32 -15.31 7.73 16.16
N ARG A 33 -16.18 7.22 15.27
CA ARG A 33 -17.64 7.37 15.29
C ARG A 33 -18.37 6.05 15.59
N ASN A 34 -17.75 5.18 16.41
CA ASN A 34 -18.25 3.87 16.84
C ASN A 34 -18.11 2.72 15.82
N GLY A 35 -17.32 2.89 14.76
CA GLY A 35 -17.04 1.80 13.82
C GLY A 35 -18.28 1.32 13.05
N PHE A 36 -18.34 0.02 12.77
CA PHE A 36 -19.50 -0.63 12.17
C PHE A 36 -20.31 -1.39 13.21
N ALA A 37 -21.59 -1.63 12.90
CA ALA A 37 -22.41 -2.64 13.56
C ALA A 37 -22.66 -3.78 12.56
N VAL A 38 -22.17 -4.97 12.88
CA VAL A 38 -22.34 -6.18 12.07
C VAL A 38 -23.02 -7.22 12.96
N ASP A 39 -24.18 -7.71 12.55
CA ASP A 39 -24.99 -8.68 13.30
C ASP A 39 -25.26 -8.26 14.76
N GLY A 40 -25.43 -6.95 14.99
CA GLY A 40 -25.69 -6.38 16.31
C GLY A 40 -24.45 -6.21 17.21
N ALA A 41 -23.25 -6.60 16.75
CA ALA A 41 -21.99 -6.39 17.45
C ALA A 41 -21.19 -5.22 16.84
N GLY A 42 -20.49 -4.47 17.69
CA GLY A 42 -19.56 -3.43 17.26
C GLY A 42 -18.31 -4.04 16.62
N ALA A 43 -17.93 -3.54 15.44
CA ALA A 43 -16.75 -3.96 14.70
C ALA A 43 -15.89 -2.75 14.32
N SER A 44 -14.57 -2.86 14.47
CA SER A 44 -13.65 -1.81 14.01
C SER A 44 -13.59 -1.82 12.49
N ALA A 45 -13.95 -0.70 11.89
CA ALA A 45 -13.85 -0.45 10.46
C ALA A 45 -12.43 -0.67 9.95
N ARG A 46 -11.40 -0.20 10.66
CA ARG A 46 -9.99 -0.43 10.28
C ARG A 46 -9.59 -1.90 10.27
N ARG A 47 -10.08 -2.68 11.24
CA ARG A 47 -9.72 -4.10 11.37
C ARG A 47 -10.57 -5.03 10.50
N SER A 48 -11.71 -4.56 10.03
CA SER A 48 -12.63 -5.33 9.18
C SER A 48 -12.16 -5.46 7.73
N PHE A 49 -11.20 -4.65 7.30
CA PHE A 49 -10.63 -4.73 5.95
C PHE A 49 -9.14 -5.02 6.00
N ARG A 50 -8.63 -5.73 4.99
CA ARG A 50 -7.22 -6.10 4.87
C ARG A 50 -6.72 -5.83 3.47
N PRO A 51 -5.49 -5.31 3.31
CA PRO A 51 -4.92 -5.10 1.98
C PRO A 51 -4.80 -6.41 1.21
N ALA A 52 -5.45 -6.47 0.05
CA ALA A 52 -5.57 -7.69 -0.75
C ALA A 52 -4.71 -7.68 -2.02
N LEU A 53 -4.29 -6.51 -2.49
CA LEU A 53 -3.49 -6.36 -3.70
C LEU A 53 -2.06 -5.95 -3.37
N ARG A 54 -1.11 -6.66 -3.98
CA ARG A 54 0.33 -6.48 -3.81
C ARG A 54 1.02 -6.74 -5.13
N ILE A 55 2.17 -6.10 -5.33
CA ILE A 55 3.02 -6.29 -6.50
C ILE A 55 4.42 -6.66 -6.02
N TRP A 56 5.10 -7.50 -6.78
CA TRP A 56 6.49 -7.86 -6.54
C TRP A 56 7.34 -7.30 -7.67
N ALA A 57 8.43 -6.63 -7.32
CA ALA A 57 9.38 -6.10 -8.30
C ALA A 57 10.81 -6.41 -7.87
N GLU A 58 11.62 -6.80 -8.84
CA GLU A 58 13.04 -7.08 -8.63
C GLU A 58 13.85 -5.78 -8.55
N VAL A 59 14.85 -5.74 -7.68
CA VAL A 59 15.87 -4.69 -7.63
C VAL A 59 16.81 -4.89 -8.80
N LEU A 60 16.72 -4.03 -9.81
CA LEU A 60 17.49 -4.11 -11.03
C LEU A 60 18.86 -3.42 -10.92
N SER A 61 18.97 -2.40 -10.06
CA SER A 61 20.20 -1.63 -9.92
C SER A 61 20.32 -1.00 -8.53
N ARG A 62 21.56 -0.86 -8.06
CA ARG A 62 21.94 -0.11 -6.87
C ARG A 62 23.12 0.81 -7.21
N PRO A 63 22.86 1.93 -7.91
CA PRO A 63 23.92 2.78 -8.45
C PRO A 63 24.66 3.56 -7.36
N GLU A 64 24.01 3.79 -6.22
CA GLU A 64 24.53 4.56 -5.09
C GLU A 64 24.08 3.91 -3.77
N THR A 65 24.77 4.20 -2.66
CA THR A 65 24.49 3.58 -1.35
C THR A 65 23.04 3.77 -0.90
N GLY A 66 22.49 4.97 -1.11
CA GLY A 66 21.15 5.38 -0.66
C GLY A 66 20.03 5.22 -1.69
N LEU A 67 20.28 4.52 -2.81
CA LEU A 67 19.29 4.39 -3.89
C LEU A 67 19.30 2.98 -4.50
N ALA A 68 18.10 2.41 -4.61
CA ALA A 68 17.83 1.22 -5.42
C ALA A 68 16.80 1.53 -6.51
N ILE A 69 16.94 0.86 -7.65
CA ILE A 69 16.01 0.95 -8.77
C ILE A 69 15.30 -0.40 -8.93
N CYS A 70 13.98 -0.40 -8.83
CA CYS A 70 13.16 -1.61 -8.96
C CYS A 70 12.42 -1.65 -10.30
N GLY A 71 12.19 -2.85 -10.83
CA GLY A 71 11.50 -3.12 -12.09
C GLY A 71 9.98 -3.02 -11.98
N MET A 72 9.49 -1.84 -11.59
CA MET A 72 8.08 -1.49 -11.52
C MET A 72 7.96 0.01 -11.75
N GLY A 73 7.04 0.46 -12.58
CA GLY A 73 6.82 1.88 -12.86
C GLY A 73 5.35 2.28 -12.98
N MET A 74 5.12 3.46 -13.56
CA MET A 74 3.76 4.00 -13.77
C MET A 74 2.87 3.11 -14.65
N ARG A 75 3.44 2.15 -15.40
CA ARG A 75 2.68 1.17 -16.19
C ARG A 75 2.18 -0.01 -15.38
N ASP A 76 2.74 -0.23 -14.20
CA ASP A 76 2.42 -1.37 -13.33
C ASP A 76 1.59 -0.95 -12.11
N VAL A 77 1.77 0.28 -11.65
CA VAL A 77 1.14 0.83 -10.44
C VAL A 77 0.69 2.28 -10.62
N SER A 78 -0.50 2.58 -10.11
CA SER A 78 -0.96 3.96 -9.93
C SER A 78 -0.25 4.64 -8.74
N PHE A 79 -0.13 5.97 -8.82
CA PHE A 79 0.47 6.83 -7.81
C PHE A 79 -0.39 8.07 -7.48
N ASP A 80 -1.65 8.06 -7.92
CA ASP A 80 -2.62 9.15 -7.75
C ASP A 80 -2.88 9.55 -6.29
N GLN A 81 -2.71 8.62 -5.35
CA GLN A 81 -2.90 8.79 -3.92
C GLN A 81 -1.65 8.43 -3.09
N GLY A 82 -0.48 8.49 -3.73
CA GLY A 82 0.81 8.22 -3.09
C GLY A 82 1.55 7.06 -3.74
N PHE A 83 2.85 6.95 -3.44
CA PHE A 83 3.68 5.91 -4.02
C PHE A 83 3.41 4.52 -3.43
N PRO A 84 3.74 3.43 -4.16
CA PRO A 84 3.72 2.08 -3.60
C PRO A 84 4.63 1.99 -2.36
N LYS A 85 4.13 1.30 -1.33
CA LYS A 85 4.84 1.14 -0.06
C LYS A 85 5.63 -0.16 -0.05
N PRO A 86 6.95 -0.16 0.21
CA PRO A 86 7.69 -1.40 0.40
C PRO A 86 7.20 -2.14 1.65
N LEU A 87 7.04 -3.46 1.54
CA LEU A 87 6.54 -4.31 2.63
C LEU A 87 7.60 -5.33 3.06
N THR A 88 7.89 -6.32 2.23
CA THR A 88 8.80 -7.42 2.55
C THR A 88 9.80 -7.60 1.42
N VAL A 89 11.06 -7.84 1.78
CA VAL A 89 12.13 -8.12 0.84
C VAL A 89 12.38 -9.62 0.83
N TYR A 90 12.57 -10.20 -0.35
CA TYR A 90 12.87 -11.60 -0.54
C TYR A 90 14.22 -11.75 -1.24
N ARG A 91 15.09 -12.59 -0.68
CA ARG A 91 16.39 -12.95 -1.26
C ARG A 91 16.43 -14.46 -1.48
N GLY A 92 16.63 -14.90 -2.71
CA GLY A 92 16.59 -16.33 -3.06
C GLY A 92 15.26 -17.00 -2.70
N GLY A 93 14.14 -16.28 -2.74
CA GLY A 93 12.80 -16.79 -2.39
C GLY A 93 12.46 -16.80 -0.90
N HIS A 94 13.38 -16.35 -0.03
CA HIS A 94 13.15 -16.29 1.42
C HIS A 94 12.97 -14.84 1.90
N PRO A 95 11.99 -14.57 2.78
CA PRO A 95 11.81 -13.23 3.32
C PRO A 95 12.97 -12.86 4.25
N LEU A 96 13.45 -11.62 4.14
CA LEU A 96 14.43 -11.06 5.05
C LEU A 96 13.76 -10.70 6.39
N ALA A 97 14.49 -10.91 7.49
CA ALA A 97 13.98 -10.66 8.84
C ALA A 97 13.89 -9.17 9.18
N VAL A 98 14.75 -8.34 8.59
CA VAL A 98 14.79 -6.90 8.83
C VAL A 98 13.85 -6.21 7.84
N PRO A 99 12.83 -5.46 8.31
CA PRO A 99 11.98 -4.68 7.43
C PRO A 99 12.76 -3.57 6.74
N LEU A 100 12.50 -3.40 5.45
CA LEU A 100 12.98 -2.28 4.67
C LEU A 100 12.36 -0.98 5.20
N LYS A 101 13.20 -0.01 5.56
CA LYS A 101 12.76 1.33 6.01
C LYS A 101 12.67 2.34 4.87
N GLY A 102 13.31 2.02 3.74
CA GLY A 102 13.26 2.80 2.52
C GLY A 102 11.85 3.07 2.01
N GLU A 103 11.75 4.09 1.16
CA GLU A 103 10.48 4.52 0.56
C GLU A 103 10.64 4.78 -0.95
N VAL A 104 9.58 4.53 -1.70
CA VAL A 104 9.55 4.91 -3.11
C VAL A 104 9.39 6.42 -3.19
N VAL A 105 10.37 7.09 -3.78
CA VAL A 105 10.41 8.57 -3.88
C VAL A 105 10.08 9.08 -5.29
N LYS A 106 10.13 8.20 -6.30
CA LYS A 106 9.85 8.55 -7.69
C LYS A 106 9.48 7.29 -8.50
N LEU A 107 8.61 7.48 -9.48
CA LEU A 107 8.32 6.50 -10.53
C LEU A 107 8.65 7.11 -11.90
N ASN A 108 9.27 6.30 -12.76
CA ASN A 108 9.30 6.47 -14.20
C ASN A 108 8.35 5.46 -14.85
N ASP A 109 8.28 5.42 -16.18
CA ASP A 109 7.41 4.51 -16.94
C ASP A 109 7.51 3.04 -16.48
N GLN A 110 8.74 2.55 -16.25
CA GLN A 110 9.04 1.14 -15.93
C GLN A 110 9.93 0.97 -14.69
N HIS A 111 10.21 2.04 -13.94
CA HIS A 111 11.18 2.00 -12.85
C HIS A 111 10.74 2.77 -11.62
N ALA A 112 10.99 2.20 -10.45
CA ALA A 112 10.76 2.84 -9.16
C ALA A 112 12.08 3.15 -8.49
N PHE A 113 12.19 4.36 -7.97
CA PHE A 113 13.34 4.85 -7.22
C PHE A 113 13.04 4.68 -5.74
N LEU A 114 13.73 3.72 -5.12
CA LEU A 114 13.63 3.41 -3.71
C LEU A 114 14.77 4.10 -2.97
N SER A 115 14.46 5.09 -2.14
CA SER A 115 15.44 5.66 -1.22
C SER A 115 15.75 4.63 -0.13
N LEU A 116 17.02 4.49 0.22
CA LEU A 116 17.48 3.53 1.22
C LEU A 116 18.04 4.25 2.43
N GLN A 117 17.73 3.72 3.61
CA GLN A 117 18.38 4.09 4.86
C GLN A 117 19.71 3.33 5.01
N PRO A 118 20.65 3.81 5.84
CA PRO A 118 21.97 3.18 5.99
C PRO A 118 21.94 1.69 6.38
N ASP A 119 20.92 1.27 7.13
CA ASP A 119 20.75 -0.11 7.61
C ASP A 119 19.91 -0.99 6.67
N ASP A 120 19.47 -0.48 5.53
CA ASP A 120 18.66 -1.25 4.59
C ASP A 120 19.56 -2.23 3.79
N ASP A 121 19.46 -3.52 4.11
CA ASP A 121 20.14 -4.61 3.40
C ASP A 121 19.40 -4.96 2.11
N ILE A 122 19.67 -4.19 1.05
CA ILE A 122 19.15 -4.42 -0.30
C ILE A 122 20.29 -4.70 -1.29
N ALA A 123 20.12 -5.74 -2.10
CA ALA A 123 21.00 -6.14 -3.18
C ALA A 123 20.26 -6.24 -4.52
N VAL A 124 21.00 -6.14 -5.62
CA VAL A 124 20.47 -6.43 -6.96
C VAL A 124 20.02 -7.89 -7.02
N GLY A 125 18.85 -8.14 -7.60
CA GLY A 125 18.19 -9.45 -7.65
C GLY A 125 17.28 -9.76 -6.47
N ASP A 126 17.27 -8.94 -5.41
CA ASP A 126 16.25 -9.04 -4.37
C ASP A 126 14.88 -8.70 -4.96
N VAL A 127 13.84 -9.40 -4.52
CA VAL A 127 12.46 -9.11 -4.91
C VAL A 127 11.76 -8.43 -3.75
N ILE A 128 11.19 -7.25 -4.00
CA ILE A 128 10.48 -6.47 -3.00
C ILE A 128 8.99 -6.56 -3.27
N GLU A 129 8.25 -6.87 -2.22
CA GLU A 129 6.79 -6.81 -2.18
C GLU A 129 6.35 -5.37 -1.87
N PHE A 130 5.47 -4.83 -2.70
CA PHE A 130 4.93 -3.49 -2.58
C PHE A 130 3.42 -3.53 -2.34
N GLY A 131 2.97 -2.74 -1.37
CA GLY A 131 1.58 -2.40 -1.16
C GLY A 131 1.17 -1.25 -2.06
N ILE A 132 0.01 -1.38 -2.72
CA ILE A 132 -0.54 -0.32 -3.57
C ILE A 132 -1.30 0.70 -2.70
N SER A 133 -1.08 1.98 -2.99
CA SER A 133 -1.67 3.10 -2.25
C SER A 133 -3.10 3.43 -2.67
N HIS A 134 -3.47 3.14 -3.92
CA HIS A 134 -4.86 3.12 -4.35
C HIS A 134 -5.09 1.99 -5.36
N PRO A 135 -5.85 0.93 -5.00
CA PRO A 135 -5.98 -0.24 -5.86
C PRO A 135 -7.09 -0.13 -6.91
N CYS A 136 -7.81 0.98 -6.98
CA CYS A 136 -8.88 1.19 -7.96
C CYS A 136 -8.41 1.84 -9.25
N THR A 137 -7.15 2.26 -9.32
CA THR A 137 -6.52 2.91 -10.48
C THR A 137 -5.21 2.24 -10.86
#